data_AF-A0A8U7NDR5-F1
#
_entry.id   AF-A0A8U7NDR5-F1
#
_cell.length_a   1.000
_cell.length_b   1.000
_cell.length_c   1.000
_cell.angle_alpha   90.00
_cell.angle_beta   90.00
_cell.angle_gamma   90.00
#
_symmetry.space_group_name_H-M   'P 1'
#
loop_
_entity.id
_entity.type
_entity.pdbx_description
1 polymer ?
#
loop_
_entity_poly.entity_id
_entity_poly.type
_entity_poly.pdbx_seq_one_letter_code
_entity_poly.pdbx_strand_id
1 'polypeptide(L)'
;MFTWRWEKPPEAPGDPFPAPGGTLGIWGGAQVTPMSPPPIAGPTPSIAPLRGGPAAHVVQPREFPARGNWAGGRRGAVTSSGSAAMAAPKVKQDMAPPGGYGPIDYKRHLPRRGLSGYSLFALGIGSLLLGYYTLIKWNRERRRLLIEELEARIALMPLLQAESDRRTLRMLRENLEEEAKIMKDVPGWKVGESCFHTDRWVPPTQDELYFLRPKADLNRERFGLQNYV
;
A
#
# COMPACT_ATOMS: atom_id res chain seq x y z
N MET A 1 -36.82 -14.38 23.64
CA MET A 1 -36.14 -13.07 23.49
C MET A 1 -35.72 -12.64 24.88
N PHE A 2 -34.51 -12.99 25.31
CA PHE A 2 -34.04 -12.71 26.67
C PHE A 2 -33.13 -11.47 26.64
N THR A 3 -33.64 -10.36 27.16
CA THR A 3 -32.90 -9.11 27.29
C THR A 3 -32.16 -9.10 28.62
N TRP A 4 -30.83 -9.18 28.59
CA TRP A 4 -30.00 -8.98 29.78
C TRP A 4 -29.88 -7.48 30.06
N ARG A 5 -30.51 -7.02 31.14
CA ARG A 5 -30.36 -5.67 31.69
C ARG A 5 -29.23 -5.70 32.72
N TRP A 6 -28.17 -4.96 32.45
CA TRP A 6 -27.02 -4.80 33.35
C TRP A 6 -27.41 -3.80 34.45
N GLU A 7 -27.54 -4.26 35.69
CA GLU A 7 -27.88 -3.44 36.86
C GLU A 7 -26.60 -3.12 37.63
N LYS A 8 -26.35 -1.83 37.88
CA LYS A 8 -25.13 -1.31 38.51
C LYS A 8 -25.12 -1.68 40.00
N PRO A 9 -24.03 -2.23 40.56
CA PRO A 9 -23.99 -2.55 41.99
C PRO A 9 -23.98 -1.28 42.87
N PRO A 10 -24.54 -1.33 44.09
CA PRO A 10 -24.66 -0.17 44.98
C PRO A 10 -23.30 0.27 45.56
N GLU A 11 -23.07 1.59 45.59
CA GLU A 11 -21.89 2.22 46.20
C GLU A 11 -21.96 2.12 47.73
N ALA A 12 -20.88 1.63 48.35
CA ALA A 12 -20.70 1.57 49.80
C ALA A 12 -19.97 2.84 50.32
N PRO A 13 -20.17 3.21 51.60
CA PRO A 13 -19.90 4.57 52.08
C PRO A 13 -18.45 4.78 52.57
N GLY A 14 -17.81 5.83 52.02
CA GLY A 14 -16.90 6.74 52.73
C GLY A 14 -15.52 6.24 53.15
N ASP A 15 -14.48 6.69 52.44
CA ASP A 15 -13.13 6.85 52.98
C ASP A 15 -12.66 8.32 52.78
N PRO A 16 -12.08 8.98 53.81
CA PRO A 16 -11.65 10.37 53.73
C PRO A 16 -10.13 10.43 53.50
N PHE A 17 -9.68 10.76 52.29
CA PHE A 17 -8.30 11.26 52.12
C PHE A 17 -8.22 12.33 51.02
N PRO A 18 -7.56 13.48 51.30
CA PRO A 18 -7.61 14.65 50.43
C PRO A 18 -6.68 14.53 49.22
N ALA A 19 -7.17 15.02 48.08
CA ALA A 19 -6.41 15.19 46.86
C ALA A 19 -5.29 16.25 47.04
N PRO A 20 -4.06 16.01 46.57
CA PRO A 20 -3.08 17.07 46.41
C PRO A 20 -3.36 17.84 45.11
N GLY A 21 -3.67 19.13 45.25
CA GLY A 21 -3.61 20.09 44.15
C GLY A 21 -2.16 20.43 43.78
N GLY A 22 -1.94 20.82 42.52
CA GLY A 22 -0.67 21.39 42.08
C GLY A 22 -0.36 21.29 40.60
N THR A 23 -0.95 22.19 39.81
CA THR A 23 -0.34 23.00 38.72
C THR A 23 0.69 22.39 37.76
N LEU A 24 0.35 22.42 36.46
CA LEU A 24 1.16 22.71 35.24
C LEU A 24 0.42 22.06 34.07
N GLY A 25 0.07 22.66 32.94
CA GLY A 25 0.30 23.95 32.34
C GLY A 25 -0.21 23.79 30.89
N ILE A 26 -1.01 24.76 30.44
CA ILE A 26 -1.06 25.33 29.08
C ILE A 26 -0.98 24.35 27.89
N TRP A 27 -2.06 24.28 27.11
CA TRP A 27 -2.18 24.31 25.63
C TRP A 27 -3.55 23.67 25.31
N GLY A 28 -4.65 24.39 25.07
CA GLY A 28 -4.78 25.70 24.43
C GLY A 28 -5.26 25.51 22.99
N GLY A 29 -6.57 25.37 22.83
CA GLY A 29 -7.34 25.89 21.71
C GLY A 29 -6.98 25.44 20.29
N ALA A 30 -7.81 24.54 19.75
CA ALA A 30 -8.06 24.50 18.32
C ALA A 30 -8.61 25.87 17.85
N GLN A 31 -7.84 26.57 17.02
CA GLN A 31 -8.37 27.59 16.11
C GLN A 31 -7.87 27.31 14.70
N VAL A 32 -8.84 26.99 13.84
CA VAL A 32 -8.73 26.90 12.40
C VAL A 32 -8.63 28.32 11.86
N THR A 33 -7.48 28.73 11.34
CA THR A 33 -7.34 29.95 10.56
C THR A 33 -7.50 29.62 9.06
N PRO A 34 -8.36 30.33 8.32
CA PRO A 34 -8.54 30.13 6.89
C PRO A 34 -7.36 30.71 6.11
N MET A 35 -6.80 29.89 5.22
CA MET A 35 -5.72 30.28 4.31
C MET A 35 -6.27 31.23 3.23
N SER A 36 -5.78 32.47 3.23
CA SER A 36 -6.14 33.52 2.27
C SER A 36 -5.80 33.12 0.82
N PRO A 37 -6.67 33.37 -0.17
CA PRO A 37 -6.36 33.12 -1.58
C PRO A 37 -5.48 34.25 -2.17
N PRO A 38 -4.52 33.94 -3.07
CA PRO A 38 -3.77 34.97 -3.78
C PRO A 38 -4.62 35.65 -4.88
N PRO A 39 -4.36 36.95 -5.18
CA PRO A 39 -5.21 37.79 -6.02
C PRO A 39 -5.11 37.48 -7.53
N ILE A 40 -6.25 37.68 -8.20
CA ILE A 40 -6.45 37.56 -9.64
C ILE A 40 -6.21 38.92 -10.34
N ALA A 41 -5.48 38.84 -11.47
CA ALA A 41 -5.47 39.70 -12.66
C ALA A 41 -4.69 41.04 -12.71
N GLY A 42 -3.81 41.11 -13.72
CA GLY A 42 -3.40 42.29 -14.48
C GLY A 42 -2.87 41.86 -15.87
N PRO A 43 -3.06 42.65 -16.95
CA PRO A 43 -3.29 42.12 -18.31
C PRO A 43 -2.10 42.25 -19.26
N THR A 44 -1.96 41.32 -20.22
CA THR A 44 -1.12 41.49 -21.43
C THR A 44 -1.73 40.73 -22.63
N PRO A 45 -1.40 41.14 -23.88
CA PRO A 45 -2.43 41.52 -24.85
C PRO A 45 -2.86 40.45 -25.87
N SER A 46 -4.08 40.68 -26.33
CA SER A 46 -4.76 40.15 -27.53
C SER A 46 -3.86 40.05 -28.77
N ILE A 47 -3.78 38.85 -29.35
CA ILE A 47 -3.41 38.63 -30.75
C ILE A 47 -4.50 37.77 -31.40
N ALA A 48 -5.13 38.32 -32.44
CA ALA A 48 -6.19 37.72 -33.24
C ALA A 48 -5.68 36.55 -34.10
N PRO A 49 -6.50 35.51 -34.38
CA PRO A 49 -6.18 34.53 -35.40
C PRO A 49 -6.82 34.90 -36.75
N LEU A 50 -5.99 35.11 -37.77
CA LEU A 50 -6.38 35.17 -39.17
C LEU A 50 -6.46 33.76 -39.76
N ARG A 51 -7.68 33.35 -40.08
CA ARG A 51 -8.14 32.70 -41.34
C ARG A 51 -7.15 31.79 -42.11
N GLY A 52 -7.51 30.51 -42.24
CA GLY A 52 -7.03 29.63 -43.33
C GLY A 52 -7.18 28.14 -43.04
N GLY A 53 -8.22 27.49 -43.58
CA GLY A 53 -8.21 26.03 -43.83
C GLY A 53 -7.72 25.73 -45.26
N PRO A 54 -7.93 24.53 -45.82
CA PRO A 54 -8.01 23.20 -45.20
C PRO A 54 -6.92 22.24 -45.73
N ALA A 55 -6.82 21.08 -45.07
CA ALA A 55 -5.92 19.98 -45.37
C ALA A 55 -6.28 19.22 -46.66
N ALA A 56 -5.23 18.61 -47.20
CA ALA A 56 -5.14 17.87 -48.45
C ALA A 56 -5.99 16.60 -48.53
N HIS A 57 -6.48 16.33 -49.74
CA HIS A 57 -6.54 14.99 -50.31
C HIS A 57 -6.18 15.12 -51.79
N VAL A 58 -5.27 14.28 -52.27
CA VAL A 58 -5.36 13.51 -53.53
C VAL A 58 -4.03 12.82 -53.78
N VAL A 59 -4.17 11.51 -53.94
CA VAL A 59 -3.15 10.49 -54.21
C VAL A 59 -2.67 10.62 -55.66
N GLN A 60 -1.36 10.48 -55.88
CA GLN A 60 -0.73 10.45 -57.21
C GLN A 60 -1.12 9.18 -58.00
N PRO A 61 -1.22 9.23 -59.34
CA PRO A 61 -1.12 8.04 -60.18
C PRO A 61 0.26 7.89 -60.85
N ARG A 62 0.70 6.64 -60.89
CA ARG A 62 1.92 6.09 -61.50
C ARG A 62 1.93 6.23 -63.02
N GLU A 63 3.14 6.39 -63.56
CA GLU A 63 3.50 6.42 -64.99
C GLU A 63 3.29 5.08 -65.71
N PHE A 64 3.05 5.14 -67.03
CA PHE A 64 3.49 4.15 -68.03
C PHE A 64 3.66 4.82 -69.41
N PRO A 65 4.70 4.51 -70.20
CA PRO A 65 4.91 5.09 -71.54
C PRO A 65 4.47 4.13 -72.67
N ALA A 66 3.92 4.68 -73.75
CA ALA A 66 3.73 3.92 -75.00
C ALA A 66 3.98 4.77 -76.26
N ARG A 67 4.71 4.11 -77.15
CA ARG A 67 5.27 4.49 -78.46
C ARG A 67 4.26 5.08 -79.47
N GLY A 68 4.75 5.87 -80.42
CA GLY A 68 4.35 5.73 -81.83
C GLY A 68 4.44 6.95 -82.75
N ASN A 69 5.28 6.81 -83.79
CA ASN A 69 5.33 7.45 -85.12
C ASN A 69 5.94 8.87 -85.24
N TRP A 70 7.10 9.10 -85.87
CA TRP A 70 7.60 8.87 -87.26
C TRP A 70 6.91 9.69 -88.36
N ALA A 71 7.55 10.80 -88.73
CA ALA A 71 7.76 11.37 -90.08
C ALA A 71 8.37 12.77 -89.85
N GLY A 72 9.37 13.31 -90.54
CA GLY A 72 10.10 13.01 -91.76
C GLY A 72 11.03 14.23 -91.95
N GLY A 73 12.16 14.03 -92.63
CA GLY A 73 13.35 14.86 -92.49
C GLY A 73 13.27 16.30 -93.01
N ARG A 74 14.32 17.07 -92.67
CA ARG A 74 15.16 17.76 -93.66
C ARG A 74 16.53 18.07 -93.07
N ARG A 75 17.54 17.83 -93.91
CA ARG A 75 18.98 17.89 -93.65
C ARG A 75 19.51 19.33 -93.74
N GLY A 76 20.53 19.61 -92.92
CA GLY A 76 21.73 20.33 -93.34
C GLY A 76 21.82 21.82 -92.99
N ALA A 77 22.76 22.15 -92.10
CA ALA A 77 23.87 23.06 -92.43
C ALA A 77 24.89 23.02 -91.29
N VAL A 78 26.05 22.43 -91.58
CA VAL A 78 27.28 22.58 -90.81
C VAL A 78 27.86 23.94 -91.17
N THR A 79 28.11 24.79 -90.18
CA THR A 79 29.12 25.84 -90.32
C THR A 79 30.04 25.77 -89.11
N SER A 80 31.27 25.38 -89.40
CA SER A 80 32.44 25.47 -88.54
C SER A 80 32.77 26.92 -88.22
N SER A 81 33.10 27.21 -86.96
CA SER A 81 34.18 28.14 -86.62
C SER A 81 34.56 27.94 -85.17
N GLY A 82 35.73 27.34 -84.96
CA GLY A 82 36.34 27.26 -83.64
C GLY A 82 36.77 28.63 -83.13
N SER A 83 36.84 28.73 -81.80
CA SER A 83 37.73 29.66 -81.11
C SER A 83 38.30 28.92 -79.91
N ALA A 84 39.60 28.63 -79.97
CA ALA A 84 40.37 28.05 -78.90
C ALA A 84 40.88 29.18 -78.00
N ALA A 85 40.38 29.23 -76.77
CA ALA A 85 40.96 30.02 -75.68
C ALA A 85 41.52 29.06 -74.63
N MET A 86 42.76 29.30 -74.20
CA MET A 86 43.51 28.50 -73.22
C MET A 86 42.68 28.16 -71.98
N ALA A 87 42.42 26.86 -71.76
CA ALA A 87 41.64 26.38 -70.62
C ALA A 87 42.54 26.19 -69.39
N ALA A 88 42.25 26.95 -68.33
CA ALA A 88 42.80 26.74 -66.99
C ALA A 88 42.46 25.32 -66.47
N PRO A 89 43.29 24.70 -65.61
CA PRO A 89 43.04 23.34 -65.12
C PRO A 89 41.66 23.28 -64.46
N LYS A 90 40.82 22.35 -64.91
CA LYS A 90 39.44 22.22 -64.44
C LYS A 90 39.41 21.62 -63.03
N VAL A 91 39.59 22.46 -62.01
CA VAL A 91 39.37 22.09 -60.62
C VAL A 91 37.88 21.78 -60.46
N LYS A 92 37.56 20.51 -60.22
CA LYS A 92 36.19 20.07 -59.93
C LYS A 92 35.92 20.45 -58.47
N GLN A 93 35.50 21.69 -58.30
CA GLN A 93 35.19 22.25 -57.01
C GLN A 93 33.88 21.61 -56.52
N ASP A 94 33.90 21.05 -55.31
CA ASP A 94 32.68 20.54 -54.68
C ASP A 94 31.77 21.71 -54.38
N MET A 95 30.74 21.84 -55.21
CA MET A 95 29.70 22.84 -55.10
C MET A 95 28.39 22.13 -54.77
N ALA A 96 27.55 22.79 -53.96
CA ALA A 96 26.20 22.32 -53.71
C ALA A 96 25.48 22.12 -55.07
N PRO A 97 24.67 21.06 -55.21
CA PRO A 97 23.99 20.79 -56.46
C PRO A 97 23.15 22.01 -56.90
N PRO A 98 23.01 22.28 -58.21
CA PRO A 98 22.23 23.40 -58.72
C PRO A 98 20.75 23.17 -58.37
N GLY A 99 20.33 23.69 -57.22
CA GLY A 99 19.05 23.36 -56.57
C GLY A 99 19.09 23.39 -55.03
N GLY A 100 20.30 23.43 -54.42
CA GLY A 100 20.47 23.49 -52.96
C GLY A 100 20.16 22.15 -52.27
N TYR A 101 20.35 22.11 -50.95
CA TYR A 101 19.96 20.94 -50.15
C TYR A 101 18.47 20.99 -49.80
N GLY A 102 17.85 19.83 -49.63
CA GLY A 102 16.46 19.73 -49.22
C GLY A 102 16.21 20.45 -47.88
N PRO A 103 14.96 20.89 -47.61
CA PRO A 103 14.64 21.56 -46.36
C PRO A 103 14.96 20.68 -45.15
N ILE A 104 15.78 21.18 -44.23
CA ILE A 104 16.12 20.50 -42.99
C ILE A 104 15.17 20.99 -41.90
N ASP A 105 14.41 20.08 -41.31
CA ASP A 105 13.48 20.39 -40.22
C ASP A 105 14.25 20.66 -38.93
N TYR A 106 14.59 21.93 -38.70
CA TYR A 106 15.25 22.40 -37.48
C TYR A 106 14.29 22.56 -36.28
N LYS A 107 12.98 22.43 -36.51
CA LYS A 107 11.94 22.62 -35.48
C LYS A 107 11.69 21.32 -34.71
N ARG A 108 11.60 21.45 -33.40
CA ARG A 108 11.29 20.33 -32.50
C ARG A 108 9.82 19.92 -32.64
N HIS A 109 9.56 18.77 -33.24
CA HIS A 109 8.21 18.18 -33.36
C HIS A 109 7.97 17.15 -32.24
N LEU A 110 7.56 17.61 -31.04
CA LEU A 110 7.14 16.67 -29.99
C LEU A 110 5.63 16.43 -30.08
N PRO A 111 5.17 15.23 -30.49
CA PRO A 111 3.76 14.91 -30.43
C PRO A 111 3.35 14.82 -28.96
N ARG A 112 2.31 15.57 -28.57
CA ARG A 112 1.68 15.42 -27.26
C ARG A 112 0.96 14.07 -27.21
N ARG A 113 1.69 13.03 -26.80
CA ARG A 113 1.21 11.67 -26.59
C ARG A 113 0.86 11.47 -25.11
N GLY A 114 -0.29 10.87 -24.84
CA GLY A 114 -0.74 10.54 -23.48
C GLY A 114 -2.22 10.81 -23.25
N LEU A 115 -2.75 10.22 -22.18
CA LEU A 115 -4.09 10.49 -21.66
C LEU A 115 -4.10 11.89 -21.03
N SER A 116 -5.24 12.59 -21.14
CA SER A 116 -5.45 13.87 -20.45
C SER A 116 -5.28 13.71 -18.93
N GLY A 117 -4.78 14.73 -18.24
CA GLY A 117 -4.62 14.70 -16.78
C GLY A 117 -5.92 14.35 -16.06
N TYR A 118 -7.06 14.88 -16.52
CA TYR A 118 -8.38 14.53 -15.98
C TYR A 118 -8.74 13.05 -16.19
N SER A 119 -8.40 12.47 -17.34
CA SER A 119 -8.65 11.05 -17.59
C SER A 119 -7.78 10.13 -16.72
N LEU A 120 -6.55 10.54 -16.38
CA LEU A 120 -5.71 9.81 -15.42
C LEU A 120 -6.30 9.84 -14.01
N PHE A 121 -6.78 11.00 -13.56
CA PHE A 121 -7.46 11.09 -12.26
C PHE A 121 -8.76 10.29 -12.21
N ALA A 122 -9.56 10.31 -13.29
CA ALA A 122 -10.78 9.53 -13.38
C ALA A 122 -10.51 8.01 -13.27
N LEU A 123 -9.48 7.52 -13.97
CA LEU A 123 -9.07 6.12 -13.89
C LEU A 123 -8.50 5.76 -12.50
N GLY A 124 -7.70 6.64 -11.90
CA GLY A 124 -7.16 6.45 -10.56
C GLY A 124 -8.25 6.41 -9.49
N ILE A 125 -9.20 7.35 -9.53
CA ILE A 125 -10.32 7.36 -8.59
C ILE A 125 -11.23 6.15 -8.84
N GLY A 126 -11.49 5.79 -10.09
CA GLY A 126 -12.28 4.61 -10.44
C GLY A 126 -11.68 3.30 -9.90
N SER A 127 -10.36 3.12 -10.04
CA SER A 127 -9.67 1.93 -9.53
C SER A 127 -9.64 1.90 -7.99
N LEU A 128 -9.46 3.05 -7.34
CA LEU A 128 -9.53 3.16 -5.88
C LEU A 128 -10.92 2.82 -5.36
N LEU A 129 -11.98 3.38 -5.94
CA LEU A 129 -13.36 3.10 -5.51
C LEU A 129 -13.71 1.62 -5.66
N LEU A 130 -13.30 0.99 -6.77
CA LEU A 130 -13.46 -0.44 -6.96
C LEU A 130 -12.65 -1.25 -5.94
N GLY A 131 -11.40 -0.87 -5.67
CA GLY A 131 -10.55 -1.51 -4.67
C GLY A 131 -11.12 -1.41 -3.26
N TYR A 132 -11.62 -0.24 -2.86
CA TYR A 132 -12.27 -0.07 -1.56
C TYR A 132 -13.55 -0.90 -1.44
N TYR A 133 -14.35 -0.96 -2.51
CA TYR A 133 -15.57 -1.78 -2.51
C TYR A 133 -15.26 -3.27 -2.29
N THR A 134 -14.26 -3.81 -3.01
CA THR A 134 -13.87 -5.24 -2.86
C THR A 134 -13.26 -5.51 -1.50
N LEU A 135 -12.43 -4.61 -0.96
CA LEU A 135 -11.89 -4.71 0.39
C LEU A 135 -12.99 -4.69 1.46
N ILE A 136 -13.98 -3.82 1.34
CA ILE A 136 -15.11 -3.77 2.29
C ILE A 136 -15.92 -5.07 2.22
N LYS A 137 -16.22 -5.56 1.02
CA LYS A 137 -16.90 -6.85 0.83
C LYS A 137 -16.12 -8.00 1.47
N TRP A 138 -14.81 -8.06 1.23
CA TRP A 138 -13.94 -9.09 1.78
C TRP A 138 -13.81 -9.00 3.30
N ASN A 139 -13.65 -7.80 3.85
CA ASN A 139 -13.56 -7.60 5.30
C ASN A 139 -14.86 -8.00 6.02
N ARG A 140 -16.02 -7.80 5.40
CA ARG A 140 -17.29 -8.31 5.93
C ARG A 140 -17.31 -9.84 5.98
N GLU A 141 -16.81 -10.49 4.94
CA GLU A 141 -16.72 -11.95 4.91
C GLU A 141 -15.72 -12.50 5.94
N ARG A 142 -14.53 -11.90 6.04
CA ARG A 142 -13.55 -12.25 7.09
C ARG A 142 -14.14 -12.11 8.49
N ARG A 143 -14.96 -11.09 8.75
CA ARG A 143 -15.62 -10.94 10.04
C ARG A 143 -16.63 -12.05 10.31
N ARG A 144 -17.37 -12.52 9.29
CA ARG A 144 -18.29 -13.66 9.43
C ARG A 144 -17.52 -14.93 9.78
N LEU A 145 -16.44 -15.22 9.05
CA LEU A 145 -15.57 -16.37 9.34
C LEU A 145 -14.97 -16.30 10.75
N LEU A 146 -14.53 -15.12 11.18
CA LEU A 146 -14.03 -14.94 12.55
C LEU A 146 -15.11 -15.16 13.61
N ILE A 147 -16.36 -14.77 13.33
CA ILE A 147 -17.49 -15.03 14.23
C ILE A 147 -17.75 -16.54 14.31
N GLU A 148 -17.77 -17.25 13.18
CA GLU A 148 -17.93 -18.71 13.14
C GLU A 148 -16.82 -19.43 13.94
N GLU A 149 -15.57 -18.99 13.78
CA GLU A 149 -14.43 -19.53 14.54
C GLU A 149 -14.56 -19.26 16.06
N LEU A 150 -15.00 -18.06 16.44
CA LEU A 150 -15.23 -17.70 17.84
C LEU A 150 -16.40 -18.48 18.44
N GLU A 151 -17.49 -18.67 17.70
CA GLU A 151 -18.64 -19.48 18.12
C GLU A 151 -18.23 -20.95 18.32
N ALA A 152 -17.44 -21.50 17.40
CA ALA A 152 -16.87 -22.84 17.56
C ALA A 152 -15.97 -22.93 18.81
N ARG A 153 -15.17 -21.89 19.08
CA ARG A 153 -14.32 -21.84 20.29
C ARG A 153 -15.14 -21.75 21.57
N ILE A 154 -16.19 -20.93 21.60
CA ILE A 154 -17.08 -20.78 22.76
C ILE A 154 -17.78 -22.12 23.05
N ALA A 155 -18.18 -22.87 22.02
CA ALA A 155 -18.79 -24.18 22.18
C ALA A 155 -17.83 -25.21 22.82
N LEU A 156 -16.53 -25.14 22.52
CA LEU A 156 -15.51 -26.05 23.06
C LEU A 156 -14.91 -25.61 24.40
N MET A 157 -14.95 -24.31 24.70
CA MET A 157 -14.39 -23.71 25.92
C MET A 157 -14.76 -24.43 27.23
N PRO A 158 -16.03 -24.80 27.51
CA PRO A 158 -16.37 -25.44 28.79
C PRO A 158 -15.71 -26.82 28.97
N LEU A 159 -15.53 -27.59 27.89
CA LEU A 159 -14.87 -28.88 27.96
C LEU A 159 -13.37 -28.72 28.24
N LEU A 160 -12.71 -27.81 27.50
CA LEU A 160 -11.29 -27.52 27.70
C LEU A 160 -11.01 -26.97 29.10
N GLN A 161 -11.90 -26.13 29.63
CA GLN A 161 -11.80 -25.60 30.98
C GLN A 161 -11.92 -26.73 32.02
N ALA A 162 -12.89 -27.64 31.86
CA ALA A 162 -13.04 -28.76 32.79
C ALA A 162 -11.83 -29.71 32.76
N GLU A 163 -11.23 -29.93 31.58
CA GLU A 163 -10.00 -30.72 31.45
C GLU A 163 -8.79 -30.02 32.07
N SER A 164 -8.64 -28.70 31.88
CA SER A 164 -7.57 -27.94 32.51
C SER A 164 -7.69 -27.94 34.03
N ASP A 165 -8.91 -27.74 34.55
CA ASP A 165 -9.16 -27.73 36.00
C ASP A 165 -8.88 -29.10 36.63
N ARG A 166 -9.26 -30.19 35.95
CA ARG A 166 -8.90 -31.55 36.40
C ARG A 166 -7.39 -31.78 36.38
N ARG A 167 -6.69 -31.28 35.35
CA ARG A 167 -5.23 -31.43 35.23
C ARG A 167 -4.50 -30.67 36.35
N THR A 168 -4.88 -29.42 36.65
CA THR A 168 -4.25 -28.62 37.70
C THR A 168 -4.48 -29.21 39.07
N LEU A 169 -5.71 -29.61 39.40
CA LEU A 169 -6.03 -30.23 40.69
C LEU A 169 -5.31 -31.57 40.90
N ARG A 170 -5.14 -32.39 39.85
CA ARG A 170 -4.35 -33.63 39.92
C ARG A 170 -2.89 -33.34 40.27
N MET A 171 -2.26 -32.38 39.58
CA MET A 171 -0.86 -32.02 39.84
C MET A 171 -0.67 -31.44 41.25
N LEU A 172 -1.58 -30.58 41.71
CA LEU A 172 -1.53 -30.07 43.08
C LEU A 172 -1.72 -31.17 44.12
N ARG A 173 -2.60 -32.13 43.85
CA ARG A 173 -2.81 -33.27 44.74
C ARG A 173 -1.55 -34.15 44.85
N GLU A 174 -0.90 -34.44 43.72
CA GLU A 174 0.38 -35.15 43.67
C GLU A 174 1.45 -34.38 44.46
N ASN A 175 1.57 -33.07 44.25
CA ASN A 175 2.56 -32.23 44.94
C ASN A 175 2.33 -32.19 46.45
N LEU A 176 1.08 -32.09 46.90
CA LEU A 176 0.73 -32.13 48.34
C LEU A 176 1.04 -33.50 48.98
N GLU A 177 0.81 -34.60 48.25
CA GLU A 177 1.12 -35.95 48.75
C GLU A 177 2.63 -36.18 48.86
N GLU A 178 3.43 -35.66 47.93
CA GLU A 178 4.89 -35.72 48.01
C GLU A 178 5.45 -34.77 49.06
N GLU A 179 4.90 -33.55 49.19
CA GLU A 179 5.27 -32.60 50.24
C GLU A 179 5.05 -33.21 51.63
N ALA A 180 3.91 -33.89 51.85
CA ALA A 180 3.62 -34.57 53.11
C ALA A 180 4.65 -35.67 53.45
N LYS A 181 5.14 -36.39 52.44
CA LYS A 181 6.15 -37.44 52.61
C LYS A 181 7.54 -36.85 52.91
N ILE A 182 7.92 -35.78 52.21
CA ILE A 182 9.23 -35.15 52.33
C ILE A 182 9.35 -34.34 53.62
N MET A 183 8.29 -33.63 54.03
CA MET A 183 8.32 -32.67 55.15
C MET A 183 7.88 -33.25 56.49
N LYS A 184 7.69 -34.57 56.59
CA LYS A 184 7.24 -35.26 57.82
C LYS A 184 8.16 -35.03 59.04
N ASP A 185 9.44 -34.82 58.80
CA ASP A 185 10.47 -34.76 59.86
C ASP A 185 10.81 -33.33 60.28
N VAL A 186 10.19 -32.30 59.67
CA VAL A 186 10.49 -30.89 59.93
C VAL A 186 9.50 -30.30 60.95
N PRO A 187 9.95 -29.86 62.14
CA PRO A 187 9.05 -29.33 63.16
C PRO A 187 8.46 -27.98 62.74
N GLY A 188 7.13 -27.83 62.90
CA GLY A 188 6.41 -26.59 62.61
C GLY A 188 5.98 -26.39 61.15
N TRP A 189 6.25 -27.36 60.27
CA TRP A 189 5.77 -27.33 58.89
C TRP A 189 4.31 -27.78 58.80
N LYS A 190 3.45 -26.98 58.18
CA LYS A 190 2.07 -27.37 57.86
C LYS A 190 1.95 -27.61 56.36
N VAL A 191 1.66 -28.85 55.99
CA VAL A 191 1.51 -29.25 54.59
C VAL A 191 0.32 -28.53 53.97
N GLY A 192 0.54 -27.89 52.81
CA GLY A 192 -0.52 -27.21 52.06
C GLY A 192 -1.08 -25.96 52.72
N GLU A 193 -0.35 -25.35 53.67
CA GLU A 193 -0.73 -24.03 54.20
C GLU A 193 -0.59 -22.97 53.09
N SER A 194 -1.66 -22.20 52.86
CA SER A 194 -1.64 -21.12 51.88
C SER A 194 -0.67 -20.02 52.33
N CYS A 195 0.20 -19.57 51.42
CA CYS A 195 1.05 -18.40 51.63
C CYS A 195 0.24 -17.10 51.73
N PHE A 196 -1.02 -17.10 51.27
CA PHE A 196 -1.89 -15.94 51.28
C PHE A 196 -2.77 -15.91 52.52
N HIS A 197 -3.00 -14.72 53.06
CA HIS A 197 -3.90 -14.50 54.20
C HIS A 197 -5.40 -14.60 53.83
N THR A 198 -5.74 -14.95 52.58
CA THR A 198 -7.12 -15.02 52.09
C THR A 198 -7.53 -16.46 51.82
N ASP A 199 -8.78 -16.80 52.15
CA ASP A 199 -9.39 -18.12 51.84
C ASP A 199 -9.81 -18.25 50.36
N ARG A 200 -9.59 -17.21 49.55
CA ARG A 200 -9.90 -17.23 48.12
C ARG A 200 -8.91 -18.14 47.38
N TRP A 201 -9.43 -18.95 46.47
CA TRP A 201 -8.63 -19.71 45.52
C TRP A 201 -7.73 -18.79 44.67
N VAL A 202 -6.43 -19.04 44.71
CA VAL A 202 -5.44 -18.38 43.86
C VAL A 202 -4.93 -19.41 42.84
N PRO A 203 -4.94 -19.11 41.54
CA PRO A 203 -4.40 -20.02 40.55
C PRO A 203 -2.90 -20.23 40.80
N PRO A 204 -2.42 -21.49 40.82
CA PRO A 204 -1.02 -21.78 41.12
C PRO A 204 -0.10 -21.26 40.01
N THR A 205 1.12 -20.86 40.38
CA THR A 205 2.14 -20.48 39.40
C THR A 205 2.67 -21.71 38.66
N GLN A 206 3.29 -21.52 37.49
CA GLN A 206 3.90 -22.64 36.76
C GLN A 206 4.99 -23.33 37.58
N ASP A 207 5.75 -22.57 38.36
CA ASP A 207 6.81 -23.11 39.21
C ASP A 207 6.21 -23.96 40.35
N GLU A 208 5.11 -23.54 40.98
CA GLU A 208 4.36 -24.33 41.98
C GLU A 208 3.77 -25.63 41.42
N LEU A 209 3.43 -25.68 40.14
CA LEU A 209 2.91 -26.91 39.53
C LEU A 209 4.03 -27.89 39.16
N TYR A 210 5.20 -27.41 38.72
CA TYR A 210 6.23 -28.24 38.09
C TYR A 210 7.54 -28.39 38.90
N PHE A 211 7.65 -27.89 40.13
CA PHE A 211 8.90 -27.94 40.90
C PHE A 211 9.41 -29.36 41.22
N LEU A 212 8.53 -30.35 41.40
CA LEU A 212 8.91 -31.76 41.61
C LEU A 212 9.21 -32.51 40.31
N ARG A 213 8.86 -31.94 39.16
CA ARG A 213 9.01 -32.57 37.85
C ARG A 213 10.37 -32.25 37.23
N PRO A 214 10.81 -33.02 36.21
CA PRO A 214 12.02 -32.68 35.48
C PRO A 214 11.98 -31.26 34.92
N LYS A 215 13.10 -30.54 34.99
CA LYS A 215 13.22 -29.16 34.47
C LYS A 215 12.86 -29.02 32.99
N ALA A 216 12.97 -30.11 32.22
CA ALA A 216 12.54 -30.15 30.82
C ALA A 216 11.04 -29.86 30.67
N ASP A 217 10.20 -30.39 31.57
CA ASP A 217 8.75 -30.20 31.52
C ASP A 217 8.38 -28.75 31.83
N LEU A 218 8.99 -28.17 32.86
CA LEU A 218 8.82 -26.75 33.20
C LEU A 218 9.23 -25.85 32.03
N ASN A 219 10.39 -26.11 31.42
CA ASN A 219 10.87 -25.33 30.27
C ASN A 219 9.94 -25.46 29.06
N ARG A 220 9.35 -26.64 28.84
CA ARG A 220 8.38 -26.86 27.77
C ARG A 220 7.09 -26.08 28.01
N GLU A 221 6.58 -26.02 29.23
CA GLU A 221 5.34 -25.29 29.52
C GLU A 221 5.56 -23.77 29.52
N ARG A 222 6.74 -23.31 29.98
CA ARG A 222 7.10 -21.89 30.02
C ARG A 222 7.44 -21.32 28.64
N PHE A 223 8.23 -22.04 27.85
CA PHE A 223 8.76 -21.54 26.58
C PHE A 223 8.23 -22.30 25.35
N GLY A 224 7.41 -23.33 25.53
CA GLY A 224 6.96 -24.17 24.42
C GLY A 224 6.28 -23.40 23.30
N LEU A 225 5.41 -22.44 23.63
CA LEU A 225 4.75 -21.61 22.63
C LEU A 225 5.73 -20.68 21.90
N GLN A 226 6.68 -20.09 22.62
CA GLN A 226 7.67 -19.18 22.03
C GLN A 226 8.66 -19.91 21.12
N ASN A 227 9.03 -21.14 21.49
CA ASN A 227 9.97 -21.97 20.73
C ASN A 227 9.30 -22.73 19.56
N TYR A 228 7.99 -22.62 19.40
CA TYR A 228 7.22 -23.33 18.35
C TYR A 228 7.10 -22.54 17.04
N VAL A 229 7.65 -21.32 16.99
CA VAL A 229 7.73 -20.45 15.80
C VAL A 229 9.07 -20.64 15.11
#